data_AF-A0A5M4EPV2-F1
#
_entry.id   AF-A0A5M4EPV2-F1
#
_cell.length_a   1.000
_cell.length_b   1.000
_cell.length_c   1.000
_cell.angle_alpha   90.00
_cell.angle_beta   90.00
_cell.angle_gamma   90.00
#
_symmetry.space_group_name_H-M   'P 1'
#
loop_
_entity.id
_entity.type
_entity.pdbx_description
1 polymer ?
#
loop_
_entity_poly.entity_id
_entity_poly.type
_entity_poly.pdbx_seq_one_letter_code
_entity_poly.pdbx_strand_id
1 'polypeptide(L)'
;MQADNSADKQTFVDQLMIDLEENENSGYFPIQIFETQGKSRSVEIITVPNIPESDAPHDVVGWCSDDGGSACDVTAVAVGDSGLGQVRMIYGGDHGIRLRPSSSDSIWSLDATDQFGEPYILLPISVDLIFHEK
;
A
#
# COMPACT_ATOMS: atom_id res chain seq x y z
N MET A 1 45.40 -22.88 1.90
CA MET A 1 44.60 -22.23 0.84
C MET A 1 43.15 -22.37 1.25
N GLN A 2 42.56 -21.26 1.71
CA GLN A 2 41.13 -21.14 2.01
C GLN A 2 40.39 -21.04 0.67
N ALA A 3 39.28 -21.76 0.53
CA ALA A 3 38.20 -21.37 -0.34
C ALA A 3 36.99 -21.16 0.59
N ASP A 4 36.74 -19.89 0.86
CA ASP A 4 35.52 -19.40 1.49
C ASP A 4 34.32 -19.80 0.61
N ASN A 5 33.36 -20.49 1.21
CA ASN A 5 32.12 -20.89 0.57
C ASN A 5 31.01 -19.99 1.14
N SER A 6 31.13 -18.69 0.86
CA SER A 6 30.09 -17.71 1.13
C SER A 6 29.03 -17.89 0.06
N ALA A 7 27.96 -18.62 0.41
CA ALA A 7 26.76 -18.69 -0.39
C ALA A 7 26.24 -17.28 -0.61
N ASP A 8 26.36 -16.79 -1.85
CA ASP A 8 25.65 -15.62 -2.35
C ASP A 8 24.15 -15.84 -2.07
N LYS A 9 23.66 -15.24 -0.97
CA LYS A 9 22.24 -14.93 -0.86
C LYS A 9 22.00 -13.86 -1.92
N GLN A 10 21.70 -14.29 -3.14
CA GLN A 10 21.08 -13.44 -4.15
C GLN A 10 19.76 -12.93 -3.56
N THR A 11 19.84 -11.79 -2.87
CA THR A 11 18.69 -10.95 -2.59
C THR A 11 18.30 -10.36 -3.94
N PHE A 12 17.36 -11.02 -4.63
CA PHE A 12 16.65 -10.40 -5.74
C PHE A 12 15.94 -9.18 -5.17
N VAL A 13 16.45 -8.00 -5.48
CA VAL A 13 15.76 -6.74 -5.25
C VAL A 13 14.85 -6.54 -6.46
N ASP A 14 13.55 -6.79 -6.28
CA ASP A 14 12.57 -6.50 -7.32
C ASP A 14 12.23 -5.01 -7.26
N GLN A 15 12.03 -4.38 -8.43
CA GLN A 15 11.60 -2.99 -8.50
C GLN A 15 10.08 -2.93 -8.66
N LEU A 16 9.43 -2.10 -7.85
CA LEU A 16 8.01 -1.77 -7.95
C LEU A 16 7.89 -0.35 -8.51
N MET A 17 7.21 -0.20 -9.64
CA MET A 17 6.88 1.10 -10.22
C MET A 17 5.45 1.47 -9.85
N ILE A 18 5.28 2.64 -9.25
CA ILE A 18 4.00 3.33 -9.15
C ILE A 18 3.92 4.31 -10.31
N ASP A 19 2.90 4.11 -11.13
CA ASP A 19 2.56 4.93 -12.27
C ASP A 19 1.03 4.98 -12.32
N LEU A 20 0.46 6.02 -11.72
CA LEU A 20 -0.99 6.17 -11.55
C LEU A 20 -1.41 7.47 -12.20
N GLU A 21 -2.42 7.42 -13.08
CA GLU A 21 -3.01 8.60 -13.72
C GLU A 21 -3.75 9.51 -12.71
N GLU A 22 -3.89 10.80 -13.03
CA GLU A 22 -4.74 11.69 -12.24
C GLU A 22 -6.19 11.18 -12.27
N ASN A 23 -6.78 10.97 -11.10
CA ASN A 23 -8.11 10.38 -10.96
C ASN A 23 -8.82 10.97 -9.73
N GLU A 24 -10.14 10.78 -9.63
CA GLU A 24 -10.97 11.32 -8.56
C GLU A 24 -10.68 10.71 -7.16
N ASN A 25 -9.98 9.57 -7.09
CA ASN A 25 -9.63 8.94 -5.82
C ASN A 25 -8.39 9.60 -5.19
N SER A 26 -7.26 9.63 -5.90
CA SER A 26 -5.98 10.15 -5.36
C SER A 26 -5.71 11.62 -5.68
N GLY A 27 -6.28 12.16 -6.75
CA GLY A 27 -6.16 13.58 -7.12
C GLY A 27 -4.78 14.06 -7.60
N TYR A 28 -3.78 13.17 -7.71
CA TYR A 28 -2.46 13.50 -8.28
C TYR A 28 -1.77 12.31 -8.93
N PHE A 29 -0.75 12.61 -9.75
CA PHE A 29 -0.03 11.70 -10.64
C PHE A 29 1.40 11.41 -10.14
N PRO A 30 1.63 10.35 -9.34
CA PRO A 30 2.97 9.93 -8.98
C PRO A 30 3.57 8.97 -10.01
N ILE A 31 4.79 9.28 -10.46
CA ILE A 31 5.70 8.30 -11.07
C ILE A 31 6.86 8.08 -10.11
N GLN A 32 6.91 6.92 -9.46
CA GLN A 32 7.98 6.56 -8.53
C GLN A 32 8.38 5.09 -8.67
N ILE A 33 9.66 4.81 -8.44
CA ILE A 33 10.20 3.45 -8.43
C ILE A 33 10.73 3.17 -7.03
N PHE A 34 10.28 2.06 -6.46
CA PHE A 34 10.67 1.57 -5.14
C PHE A 34 11.46 0.27 -5.26
N GLU A 35 12.47 0.11 -4.43
CA GLU A 35 13.16 -1.17 -4.27
C GLU A 35 12.41 -2.02 -3.26
N THR A 36 11.82 -3.14 -3.69
CA THR A 36 11.17 -4.07 -2.78
C THR A 36 12.21 -4.88 -2.01
N GLN A 37 11.94 -5.10 -0.73
CA GLN A 37 12.85 -5.76 0.22
C GLN A 37 12.23 -7.00 0.86
N GLY A 38 11.11 -7.48 0.33
CA GLY A 38 10.39 -8.63 0.87
C GLY A 38 9.25 -9.07 -0.04
N LYS A 39 8.56 -10.13 0.36
CA LYS A 39 7.40 -10.63 -0.38
C LYS A 39 6.22 -9.67 -0.24
N SER A 40 5.55 -9.37 -1.34
CA SER A 40 4.25 -8.71 -1.33
C SER A 40 3.18 -9.65 -0.77
N ARG A 41 2.19 -9.06 -0.10
CA ARG A 41 0.98 -9.75 0.35
C ARG A 41 -0.25 -8.97 -0.13
N SER A 42 -0.98 -9.57 -1.07
CA SER A 42 -2.25 -9.05 -1.60
C SER A 42 -3.41 -9.65 -0.83
N VAL A 43 -4.39 -8.82 -0.46
CA VAL A 43 -5.63 -9.20 0.23
C VAL A 43 -6.78 -8.27 -0.18
N GLU A 44 -8.00 -8.57 0.22
CA GLU A 44 -9.16 -7.71 -0.10
C GLU A 44 -9.13 -6.41 0.70
N ILE A 45 -8.84 -6.49 2.00
CA ILE A 45 -8.82 -5.33 2.91
C ILE A 45 -7.62 -5.44 3.85
N ILE A 46 -6.99 -4.31 4.14
CA ILE A 46 -6.01 -4.16 5.23
C ILE A 46 -6.54 -3.13 6.22
N THR A 47 -6.56 -3.45 7.52
CA THR A 47 -6.76 -2.43 8.56
C THR A 47 -5.40 -1.90 9.03
N VAL A 48 -5.26 -0.58 9.02
CA VAL A 48 -4.10 0.16 9.51
C VAL A 48 -4.47 0.86 10.83
N PRO A 49 -3.98 0.40 11.99
CA PRO A 49 -4.37 0.94 13.29
C PRO A 49 -3.82 2.33 13.61
N ASN A 50 -2.68 2.71 13.05
CA ASN A 50 -1.95 3.93 13.38
C ASN A 50 -1.46 4.61 12.10
N ILE A 51 -2.39 5.08 11.25
CA ILE A 51 -1.99 5.94 10.14
C ILE A 51 -1.47 7.27 10.71
N PRO A 52 -0.40 7.86 10.17
CA PRO A 52 -0.06 9.24 10.48
C PRO A 52 -1.28 10.12 10.24
N GLU A 53 -1.50 11.10 11.13
CA GLU A 53 -2.64 12.05 11.07
C GLU A 53 -4.02 11.48 11.46
N SER A 54 -4.10 10.22 11.90
CA SER A 54 -5.33 9.70 12.52
C SER A 54 -5.08 8.88 13.78
N ASP A 55 -5.86 9.16 14.82
CA ASP A 55 -5.86 8.40 16.07
C ASP A 55 -6.73 7.13 16.01
N ALA A 56 -7.35 6.83 14.86
CA ALA A 56 -8.28 5.72 14.67
C ALA A 56 -7.85 4.75 13.56
N PRO A 57 -8.21 3.45 13.67
CA PRO A 57 -7.94 2.47 12.63
C PRO A 57 -8.70 2.80 11.35
N HIS A 58 -8.04 2.58 10.21
CA HIS A 58 -8.62 2.72 8.88
C HIS A 58 -8.55 1.41 8.12
N ASP A 59 -9.65 1.02 7.49
CA ASP A 59 -9.65 -0.01 6.47
C ASP A 59 -9.12 0.60 5.18
N VAL A 60 -8.40 -0.21 4.41
CA VAL A 60 -7.76 0.17 3.16
C VAL A 60 -8.05 -0.89 2.11
N VAL A 61 -8.47 -0.44 0.94
CA VAL A 61 -8.67 -1.24 -0.27
C VAL A 61 -7.87 -0.64 -1.42
N GLY A 62 -7.63 -1.44 -2.47
CA GLY A 62 -7.26 -0.89 -3.77
C GLY A 62 -8.47 -0.20 -4.39
N TRP A 63 -8.23 0.79 -5.24
CA TRP A 63 -9.25 1.48 -6.02
C TRP A 63 -8.96 1.30 -7.50
N CYS A 64 -9.87 0.62 -8.18
CA CYS A 64 -9.76 0.30 -9.59
C CYS A 64 -10.70 1.19 -10.40
N SER A 65 -10.28 1.56 -11.61
CA SER A 65 -11.03 2.38 -12.56
C SER A 65 -12.29 1.70 -13.11
N ASP A 66 -12.40 0.38 -12.91
CA ASP A 66 -13.53 -0.45 -13.30
C ASP A 66 -14.87 0.10 -12.77
N ASP A 67 -15.90 0.06 -13.64
CA ASP A 67 -17.28 0.50 -13.36
C ASP A 67 -17.41 1.94 -12.81
N GLY A 68 -16.46 2.81 -13.15
CA GLY A 68 -16.45 4.20 -12.66
C GLY A 68 -15.83 4.37 -11.28
N GLY A 69 -15.10 3.37 -10.79
CA GLY A 69 -14.47 3.37 -9.48
C GLY A 69 -15.02 2.27 -8.60
N SER A 70 -14.21 1.25 -8.31
CA SER A 70 -14.59 0.14 -7.44
C SER A 70 -13.46 -0.32 -6.54
N ALA A 71 -13.81 -0.87 -5.38
CA ALA A 71 -12.85 -1.47 -4.48
C ALA A 71 -12.27 -2.76 -5.08
N CYS A 72 -10.95 -2.91 -5.02
CA CYS A 72 -10.23 -4.09 -5.46
C CYS A 72 -9.13 -4.46 -4.46
N ASP A 73 -8.37 -5.53 -4.75
CA ASP A 73 -7.35 -6.03 -3.85
C ASP A 73 -6.27 -4.96 -3.56
N VAL A 74 -5.83 -4.94 -2.30
CA VAL A 74 -4.76 -4.10 -1.80
C VAL A 74 -3.54 -4.96 -1.46
N THR A 75 -2.36 -4.44 -1.73
CA THR A 75 -1.09 -5.10 -1.48
C THR A 75 -0.26 -4.34 -0.46
N ALA A 76 0.36 -5.06 0.48
CA ALA A 76 1.43 -4.55 1.31
C ALA A 76 2.76 -5.21 0.96
N VAL A 77 3.83 -4.41 0.85
CA VAL A 77 5.20 -4.89 0.60
C VAL A 77 6.20 -4.04 1.36
N ALA A 78 7.30 -4.65 1.81
CA ALA A 78 8.42 -3.89 2.38
C ALA A 78 9.22 -3.25 1.24
N VAL A 79 9.49 -1.94 1.33
CA VAL A 79 10.32 -1.20 0.37
C VAL A 79 11.43 -0.43 1.06
N GLY A 80 12.50 -0.16 0.33
CA GLY A 80 13.53 0.78 0.73
C GLY A 80 13.09 2.22 0.51
N ASP A 81 13.27 3.07 1.51
CA ASP A 81 13.20 4.52 1.43
C ASP A 81 14.55 5.12 1.83
N SER A 82 15.04 6.06 1.03
CA SER A 82 16.38 6.64 1.17
C SER A 82 16.61 7.39 2.49
N GLY A 83 15.55 7.83 3.18
CA GLY A 83 15.64 8.54 4.45
C GLY A 83 15.22 7.71 5.67
N LEU A 84 14.27 6.80 5.50
CA LEU A 84 13.65 6.03 6.59
C LEU A 84 14.15 4.57 6.67
N GLY A 85 14.97 4.12 5.72
CA GLY A 85 15.45 2.75 5.67
C GLY A 85 14.38 1.82 5.10
N GLN A 86 13.90 0.85 5.87
CA GLN A 86 12.83 -0.04 5.43
C GLN A 86 11.47 0.45 5.93
N VAL A 87 10.51 0.58 5.01
CA VAL A 87 9.13 0.97 5.30
C VAL A 87 8.16 -0.06 4.71
N ARG A 88 6.92 -0.08 5.20
CA ARG A 88 5.82 -0.80 4.56
C ARG A 88 5.09 0.11 3.60
N MET A 89 5.08 -0.28 2.34
CA MET A 89 4.26 0.33 1.33
C MET A 89 2.93 -0.41 1.22
N ILE A 90 1.83 0.34 1.23
CA ILE A 90 0.50 -0.14 0.91
C ILE A 90 0.11 0.51 -0.42
N TYR A 91 -0.21 -0.31 -1.41
CA TYR A 91 -0.61 0.12 -2.74
C TYR A 91 -1.65 -0.86 -3.32
N GLY A 92 -2.42 -0.43 -4.29
CA GLY A 92 -3.45 -1.25 -4.92
C GLY A 92 -4.11 -0.49 -6.05
N GLY A 93 -4.86 -1.20 -6.89
CA GLY A 93 -5.58 -0.62 -8.02
C GLY A 93 -4.74 0.18 -9.02
N ASP A 94 -5.40 0.68 -10.05
CA ASP A 94 -4.85 1.62 -11.05
C ASP A 94 -5.22 3.07 -10.73
N HIS A 95 -6.09 3.30 -9.75
CA HIS A 95 -6.42 4.62 -9.17
C HIS A 95 -5.91 4.76 -7.72
N GLY A 96 -4.97 3.91 -7.29
CA GLY A 96 -4.39 3.94 -5.95
C GLY A 96 -5.21 3.20 -4.91
N ILE A 97 -5.08 3.59 -3.64
CA ILE A 97 -5.81 3.01 -2.51
C ILE A 97 -6.88 3.96 -2.00
N ARG A 98 -7.88 3.41 -1.33
CA ARG A 98 -8.92 4.19 -0.65
C ARG A 98 -9.03 3.78 0.81
N LEU A 99 -9.18 4.77 1.68
CA LEU A 99 -9.22 4.63 3.12
C LEU A 99 -10.61 4.99 3.64
N ARG A 100 -11.07 4.22 4.63
CA ARG A 100 -12.30 4.47 5.37
C ARG A 100 -12.06 4.16 6.85
N PRO A 101 -12.57 4.94 7.80
CA PRO A 101 -12.51 4.59 9.22
C PRO A 101 -13.06 3.18 9.44
N SER A 102 -12.35 2.31 10.16
CA SER A 102 -12.81 0.94 10.43
C SER A 102 -14.07 0.88 11.31
N SER A 103 -14.46 2.02 11.91
CA SER A 103 -15.72 2.17 12.63
C SER A 103 -16.91 2.49 11.72
N SER A 104 -16.68 2.75 10.43
CA SER A 104 -17.69 3.13 9.45
C SER A 104 -18.15 1.91 8.65
N ASP A 105 -19.46 1.66 8.64
CA ASP A 105 -20.10 0.65 7.79
C ASP A 105 -20.52 1.22 6.43
N SER A 106 -20.08 2.45 6.09
CA SER A 106 -20.44 3.12 4.83
C SER A 106 -19.89 2.35 3.63
N ILE A 107 -20.64 2.29 2.54
CA ILE A 107 -20.13 1.67 1.30
C ILE A 107 -18.92 2.47 0.79
N TRP A 108 -17.96 1.79 0.17
CA TRP A 108 -16.87 2.47 -0.51
C TRP A 108 -17.40 3.37 -1.61
N SER A 109 -17.04 4.66 -1.59
CA SER A 109 -17.56 5.65 -2.52
C SER A 109 -16.65 6.86 -2.60
N LEU A 110 -16.49 7.42 -3.81
CA LEU A 110 -15.80 8.68 -4.07
C LEU A 110 -16.49 9.88 -3.38
N ASP A 111 -17.82 9.83 -3.21
CA ASP A 111 -18.62 10.92 -2.63
C ASP A 111 -18.64 10.90 -1.09
N ALA A 112 -18.11 9.86 -0.46
CA ALA A 112 -18.08 9.74 0.99
C ALA A 112 -17.08 10.71 1.61
N THR A 113 -17.56 11.60 2.48
CA THR A 113 -16.75 12.65 3.11
C THR A 113 -15.80 12.15 4.19
N ASP A 114 -16.02 10.94 4.70
CA ASP A 114 -15.17 10.26 5.68
C ASP A 114 -14.16 9.32 5.00
N GLN A 115 -14.15 9.26 3.67
CA GLN A 115 -13.22 8.45 2.89
C GLN A 115 -12.29 9.33 2.08
N PHE A 116 -11.06 8.91 1.92
CA PHE A 116 -10.06 9.61 1.14
C PHE A 116 -9.18 8.61 0.40
N GLY A 117 -8.65 9.03 -0.75
CA GLY A 117 -7.76 8.22 -1.55
C GLY A 117 -6.33 8.72 -1.49
N GLU A 118 -5.41 7.78 -1.61
CA GLU A 118 -3.98 8.05 -1.78
C GLU A 118 -3.48 7.14 -2.89
N PRO A 119 -2.48 7.53 -3.69
CA PRO A 119 -1.90 6.63 -4.68
C PRO A 119 -1.23 5.41 -4.02
N TYR A 120 -0.58 5.63 -2.88
CA TYR A 120 -0.02 4.62 -1.97
C TYR A 120 0.26 5.29 -0.62
N ILE A 121 0.46 4.50 0.43
CA ILE A 121 0.94 5.00 1.72
C ILE A 121 2.23 4.28 2.11
N LEU A 122 3.18 5.03 2.65
CA LEU A 122 4.37 4.51 3.30
C LEU A 122 4.21 4.60 4.83
N LEU A 123 4.33 3.46 5.50
CA LEU A 123 4.23 3.34 6.95
C LEU A 123 5.54 2.84 7.55
N PRO A 124 5.91 3.28 8.76
CA PRO A 124 7.00 2.66 9.50
C PRO A 124 6.77 1.15 9.67
N ILE A 125 7.84 0.35 9.63
CA ILE A 125 7.75 -1.11 9.80
C ILE A 125 7.17 -1.52 11.17
N SER A 126 7.22 -0.61 12.16
CA SER A 126 6.62 -0.78 13.49
C SER A 126 5.09 -0.71 13.49
N VAL A 127 4.45 -0.33 12.37
CA VAL A 127 2.99 -0.36 12.25
C VAL A 127 2.54 -1.78 11.93
N ASP A 128 1.78 -2.36 12.86
CA ASP A 128 1.15 -3.66 12.69
C ASP A 128 -0.06 -3.54 11.78
N LEU A 129 -0.05 -4.27 10.66
CA LEU A 129 -1.15 -4.35 9.71
C LEU A 129 -1.99 -5.59 9.99
N ILE A 130 -3.30 -5.42 9.96
CA ILE A 130 -4.25 -6.54 10.05
C ILE A 130 -4.74 -6.84 8.64
N PHE A 131 -4.51 -8.07 8.19
CA PHE A 131 -4.86 -8.52 6.85
C PHE A 131 -6.16 -9.30 6.89
N HIS A 132 -7.11 -8.96 6.02
CA HIS A 132 -8.40 -9.64 5.89
C HIS A 132 -8.41 -10.46 4.61
N GLU A 133 -8.22 -11.77 4.73
CA GLU A 133 -8.23 -12.72 3.62
C GLU A 133 -9.67 -13.16 3.30
N LYS A 134 -9.92 -13.45 2.02
CA LYS A 134 -11.17 -14.08 1.54
C LYS A 134 -11.24 -15.56 1.89
#